data_AF-A0A2J7ZL65-F1
#
_entry.id   AF-A0A2J7ZL65-F1
#
_cell.length_a   1.000
_cell.length_b   1.000
_cell.length_c   1.000
_cell.angle_alpha   90.00
_cell.angle_beta   90.00
_cell.angle_gamma   90.00
#
_symmetry.space_group_name_H-M   'P 1'
#
loop_
_entity.id
_entity.type
_entity.pdbx_description
1 polymer ?
#
loop_
_entity_poly.entity_id
_entity_poly.type
_entity_poly.pdbx_seq_one_letter_code
_entity_poly.pdbx_strand_id
1 'polypeptide(L)'
;MPNAGGLWRRICSVGGVATEVLGIDATSGAPRLQVVVIPGNPGSSVYFKPFMAALHARLGGHAEVVAVTHAGHDPETDTGGQLWDLSQQVGHKVAFLREHVLLPGRPPVVLVGHSIGAAMMVQAVAQLDGLSGEGGRAPEEGLEALNPLAFGLAAPALTAAPTAADALPAILKAQLPPVHMPPGPPRP
;
A
#
# COMPACT_ATOMS: atom_id res chain seq x y z
N MET A 1 -13.26 30.77 -1.05
CA MET A 1 -13.27 29.71 -2.07
C MET A 1 -12.33 28.60 -1.59
N PRO A 2 -12.79 27.41 -1.19
CA PRO A 2 -11.87 26.32 -0.87
C PRO A 2 -11.39 25.68 -2.18
N ASN A 3 -10.07 25.57 -2.36
CA ASN A 3 -9.44 24.91 -3.50
C ASN A 3 -9.79 23.41 -3.47
N ALA A 4 -10.59 22.94 -4.42
CA ALA A 4 -10.94 21.53 -4.54
C ALA A 4 -9.75 20.72 -5.09
N GLY A 5 -9.29 19.70 -4.33
CA GLY A 5 -8.59 18.52 -4.86
C GLY A 5 -7.25 18.72 -5.57
N GLY A 6 -6.48 19.76 -5.23
CA GLY A 6 -5.16 19.98 -5.80
C GLY A 6 -4.11 19.01 -5.24
N LEU A 7 -3.30 18.42 -6.12
CA LEU A 7 -2.10 17.68 -5.72
C LEU A 7 -1.17 18.61 -4.96
N TRP A 8 -0.86 18.27 -3.71
CA TRP A 8 0.11 18.96 -2.87
C TRP A 8 1.38 18.13 -2.67
N ARG A 9 2.47 18.82 -2.34
CA ARG A 9 3.75 18.25 -1.91
C ARG A 9 4.14 18.86 -0.57
N ARG A 10 4.58 18.05 0.37
CA ARG A 10 5.08 18.47 1.69
C ARG A 10 6.30 17.65 2.07
N ILE A 11 7.21 18.27 2.82
CA ILE A 11 8.26 17.55 3.55
C ILE A 11 7.80 17.40 5.00
N CYS A 12 7.72 16.17 5.47
CA CYS A 12 7.30 15.82 6.82
C CYS A 12 8.42 15.06 7.54
N SER A 13 8.50 15.19 8.87
CA SER A 13 9.36 14.30 9.66
C SER A 13 8.66 12.95 9.83
N VAL A 14 9.37 11.87 9.53
CA VAL A 14 8.90 10.49 9.66
C VAL A 14 9.95 9.69 10.41
N GLY A 15 9.69 9.33 11.67
CA GLY A 15 10.69 8.67 12.51
C GLY A 15 12.00 9.48 12.63
N GLY A 16 11.91 10.81 12.60
CA GLY A 16 13.06 11.73 12.61
C GLY A 16 13.69 12.00 11.24
N VAL A 17 13.19 11.41 10.15
CA VAL A 17 13.71 11.57 8.80
C VAL A 17 12.85 12.55 8.01
N ALA A 18 13.45 13.61 7.45
CA ALA A 18 12.77 14.49 6.50
C ALA A 18 12.34 13.66 5.28
N THR A 19 11.07 13.72 4.92
CA THR A 19 10.48 12.82 3.92
C THR A 19 9.50 13.56 3.04
N GLU A 20 9.65 13.43 1.71
CA GLU A 20 8.66 13.90 0.75
C GLU A 20 7.38 13.07 0.81
N VAL A 21 6.26 13.77 0.97
CA VAL A 21 4.91 13.22 0.87
C VAL A 21 4.14 14.03 -0.16
N LEU A 22 3.54 13.33 -1.12
CA LEU A 22 2.56 13.88 -2.02
C LEU A 22 1.17 13.53 -1.52
N GLY A 23 0.20 14.39 -1.75
CA GLY A 23 -1.18 14.05 -1.44
C GLY A 23 -2.22 14.81 -2.24
N ILE A 24 -3.43 14.26 -2.23
CA ILE A 24 -4.64 14.83 -2.81
C ILE A 24 -5.70 14.76 -1.71
N ASP A 25 -6.20 15.92 -1.31
CA ASP A 25 -7.25 16.04 -0.30
C ASP A 25 -8.62 15.67 -0.91
N ALA A 26 -9.50 15.09 -0.09
CA ALA A 26 -10.87 14.85 -0.49
C ALA A 26 -11.60 16.16 -0.86
N THR A 27 -12.41 16.13 -1.91
CA THR A 27 -13.05 17.33 -2.47
C THR A 27 -14.39 17.69 -1.83
N SER A 28 -14.98 16.79 -1.05
CA SER A 28 -16.36 16.91 -0.56
C SER A 28 -16.48 16.93 0.97
N GLY A 29 -15.52 17.55 1.67
CA GLY A 29 -15.48 17.62 3.14
C GLY A 29 -14.51 16.61 3.75
N ALA A 30 -14.80 16.12 4.96
CA ALA A 30 -13.93 15.17 5.64
C ALA A 30 -13.78 13.87 4.82
N PRO A 31 -12.55 13.33 4.66
CA PRO A 31 -12.33 12.12 3.89
C PRO A 31 -13.05 10.92 4.54
N ARG A 32 -13.62 10.05 3.70
CA ARG A 32 -14.25 8.79 4.14
C ARG A 32 -13.29 7.60 4.09
N LEU A 33 -12.16 7.78 3.43
CA LEU A 33 -11.13 6.77 3.18
C LEU A 33 -9.77 7.45 3.09
N GLN A 34 -8.74 6.80 3.63
CA GLN A 34 -7.35 7.10 3.34
C GLN A 34 -6.80 6.06 2.37
N VAL A 35 -6.04 6.50 1.38
CA VAL A 35 -5.24 5.62 0.53
C VAL A 35 -3.78 6.03 0.66
N VAL A 36 -2.92 5.10 1.08
CA VAL A 36 -1.48 5.32 1.17
C VAL A 36 -0.78 4.51 0.09
N VAL A 37 -0.05 5.19 -0.78
CA VAL A 37 0.77 4.60 -1.81
C VAL A 37 2.22 4.51 -1.33
N ILE A 38 2.76 3.28 -1.33
CA ILE A 38 4.16 2.99 -1.05
C ILE A 38 4.83 2.67 -2.39
N PRO A 39 5.69 3.56 -2.91
CA PRO A 39 6.27 3.43 -4.23
C PRO A 39 7.19 2.19 -4.31
N GLY A 40 7.46 1.74 -5.53
CA GLY A 40 8.58 0.83 -5.81
C GLY A 40 9.80 1.61 -6.30
N ASN A 41 10.78 0.94 -6.89
CA ASN A 41 11.92 1.62 -7.52
C ASN A 41 11.45 2.64 -8.59
N PRO A 42 12.05 3.86 -8.64
CA PRO A 42 13.24 4.32 -7.92
C PRO A 42 12.98 4.89 -6.51
N GLY A 43 11.81 4.65 -5.91
CA GLY A 43 11.47 5.03 -4.53
C GLY A 43 10.85 6.43 -4.36
N SER A 44 10.86 7.26 -5.41
CA SER A 44 10.21 8.57 -5.41
C SER A 44 8.70 8.47 -5.68
N SER A 45 7.91 9.17 -4.87
CA SER A 45 6.46 9.25 -5.01
C SER A 45 6.01 10.07 -6.23
N VAL A 46 6.87 10.91 -6.80
CA VAL A 46 6.55 11.77 -7.96
C VAL A 46 6.08 10.98 -9.18
N TYR A 47 6.59 9.75 -9.37
CA TYR A 47 6.16 8.87 -10.46
C TYR A 47 4.71 8.38 -10.32
N PHE A 48 4.12 8.49 -9.14
CA PHE A 48 2.77 8.03 -8.85
C PHE A 48 1.72 9.14 -9.00
N LYS A 49 2.08 10.39 -9.32
CA LYS A 49 1.12 11.50 -9.47
C LYS A 49 -0.05 11.17 -10.42
N PRO A 50 0.17 10.61 -11.64
CA PRO A 50 -0.96 10.27 -12.52
C PRO A 50 -1.84 9.16 -11.94
N PHE A 51 -1.23 8.18 -11.28
CA PHE A 51 -1.95 7.10 -10.60
C PHE A 51 -2.80 7.63 -9.45
N MET A 52 -2.24 8.48 -8.59
CA MET A 52 -2.96 9.11 -7.47
C MET A 52 -4.16 9.91 -7.97
N ALA A 53 -3.99 10.73 -9.02
CA ALA A 53 -5.06 11.52 -9.59
C ALA A 53 -6.18 10.64 -10.18
N ALA A 54 -5.80 9.61 -10.95
CA ALA A 54 -6.76 8.67 -11.51
C ALA A 54 -7.52 7.89 -10.42
N LEU A 55 -6.82 7.47 -9.36
CA LEU A 55 -7.43 6.76 -8.24
C LEU A 55 -8.39 7.66 -7.46
N HIS A 56 -7.97 8.87 -7.13
CA HIS A 56 -8.80 9.87 -6.45
C HIS A 56 -10.08 10.16 -7.23
N ALA A 57 -9.98 10.35 -8.56
CA ALA A 57 -11.13 10.56 -9.43
C ALA A 57 -12.09 9.35 -9.45
N ARG A 58 -11.55 8.13 -9.52
CA ARG A 58 -12.35 6.88 -9.47
C ARG A 58 -13.04 6.66 -8.11
N LEU A 59 -12.49 7.20 -7.03
CA LEU A 59 -13.07 7.20 -5.69
C LEU A 59 -14.05 8.37 -5.48
N GLY A 60 -14.43 9.09 -6.53
CA GLY A 60 -15.39 10.21 -6.48
C GLY A 60 -14.91 11.41 -5.68
N GLY A 61 -13.60 11.52 -5.45
CA GLY A 61 -13.01 12.57 -4.62
C GLY A 61 -13.33 12.47 -3.12
N HIS A 62 -13.77 11.30 -2.65
CA HIS A 62 -14.11 11.06 -1.24
C HIS A 62 -12.96 10.53 -0.39
N ALA A 63 -11.81 10.24 -1.02
CA ALA A 63 -10.64 9.68 -0.35
C ALA A 63 -9.52 10.72 -0.28
N GLU A 64 -8.79 10.72 0.82
CA GLU A 64 -7.46 11.34 0.87
C GLU A 64 -6.47 10.33 0.27
N VAL A 65 -5.72 10.73 -0.77
CA VAL A 65 -4.74 9.85 -1.43
C VAL A 65 -3.36 10.44 -1.18
N VAL A 66 -2.50 9.72 -0.46
CA VAL A 66 -1.13 10.13 -0.15
C VAL A 66 -0.13 9.13 -0.71
N ALA A 67 1.05 9.61 -1.10
CA ALA A 67 2.18 8.77 -1.50
C ALA A 67 3.42 9.22 -0.73
N VAL A 68 4.12 8.26 -0.13
CA VAL A 68 5.29 8.52 0.73
C VAL A 68 6.57 8.06 0.03
N THR A 69 7.45 9.00 -0.27
CA THR A 69 8.77 8.70 -0.85
C THR A 69 9.58 7.82 0.11
N HIS A 70 10.43 6.93 -0.41
CA HIS A 70 11.39 6.16 0.39
C HIS A 70 12.36 7.11 1.12
N ALA A 71 12.81 6.73 2.32
CA ALA A 71 13.77 7.53 3.07
C ALA A 71 15.04 7.74 2.23
N GLY A 72 15.49 8.98 2.07
CA GLY A 72 16.65 9.34 1.24
C GLY A 72 16.43 9.31 -0.28
N HIS A 73 15.20 9.13 -0.78
CA HIS A 73 14.91 9.04 -2.23
C HIS A 73 14.26 10.31 -2.81
N ASP A 74 14.21 11.41 -2.06
CA ASP A 74 13.90 12.74 -2.58
C ASP A 74 15.16 13.64 -2.45
N PRO A 75 15.59 14.31 -3.54
CA PRO A 75 16.84 15.09 -3.53
C PRO A 75 16.90 16.23 -2.51
N GLU A 76 15.76 16.78 -2.08
CA GLU A 76 15.73 17.86 -1.09
C GLU A 76 15.82 17.33 0.34
N THR A 77 15.54 16.03 0.52
CA THR A 77 15.56 15.34 1.83
C THR A 77 16.71 14.34 1.98
N ASP A 78 17.56 14.21 0.96
CA ASP A 78 18.74 13.37 1.01
C ASP A 78 19.69 13.84 2.13
N THR A 79 19.89 12.98 3.14
CA THR A 79 20.75 13.21 4.30
C THR A 79 22.22 12.95 3.99
N GLY A 80 22.68 13.39 2.82
CA GLY A 80 24.09 13.30 2.43
C GLY A 80 24.54 11.91 2.00
N GLY A 81 23.68 11.15 1.30
CA GLY A 81 24.04 9.85 0.74
C GLY A 81 23.99 8.70 1.76
N GLN A 82 23.23 8.86 2.84
CA GLN A 82 22.95 7.77 3.77
C GLN A 82 22.32 6.59 3.01
N LEU A 83 22.90 5.40 3.19
CA LEU A 83 22.34 4.17 2.66
C LEU A 83 21.23 3.66 3.58
N TRP A 84 20.12 3.26 2.97
CA TRP A 84 18.95 2.72 3.65
C TRP A 84 18.75 1.27 3.23
N ASP A 85 18.91 0.35 4.17
CA ASP A 85 18.58 -1.05 3.92
C ASP A 85 17.05 -1.28 3.93
N LEU A 86 16.62 -2.47 3.53
CA LEU A 86 15.20 -2.81 3.45
C LEU A 86 14.51 -2.75 4.82
N SER A 87 15.18 -3.16 5.90
CA SER A 87 14.62 -3.14 7.26
C SER A 87 14.40 -1.70 7.73
N GLN A 88 15.36 -0.81 7.46
CA GLN A 88 15.26 0.61 7.75
C GLN A 88 14.13 1.27 6.93
N GLN A 89 13.96 0.90 5.65
CA GLN A 89 12.83 1.37 4.85
C GLN A 89 11.48 0.85 5.38
N VAL A 90 11.40 -0.40 5.84
CA VAL A 90 10.20 -0.93 6.50
C VAL A 90 9.90 -0.15 7.77
N GLY A 91 10.90 0.07 8.63
CA GLY A 91 10.77 0.87 9.84
C GLY A 91 10.30 2.29 9.55
N HIS A 92 10.79 2.90 8.47
CA HIS A 92 10.31 4.21 7.99
C HIS A 92 8.83 4.18 7.61
N LYS A 93 8.33 3.12 6.95
CA LYS A 93 6.89 2.99 6.65
C LYS A 93 6.05 2.75 7.91
N VAL A 94 6.54 1.98 8.88
CA VAL A 94 5.88 1.83 10.19
C VAL A 94 5.77 3.17 10.89
N ALA A 95 6.84 3.96 10.93
CA ALA A 95 6.84 5.31 11.50
C ALA A 95 5.83 6.21 10.78
N PHE A 96 5.84 6.22 9.43
CA PHE A 96 4.88 7.02 8.65
C PHE A 96 3.43 6.67 8.98
N LEU A 97 3.10 5.38 9.03
CA LEU A 97 1.75 4.93 9.33
C LEU A 97 1.31 5.33 10.74
N ARG A 98 2.16 5.18 11.75
CA ARG A 98 1.85 5.56 13.14
C ARG A 98 1.71 7.07 13.32
N GLU A 99 2.62 7.83 12.75
CA GLU A 99 2.74 9.28 13.01
C GLU A 99 1.76 10.11 12.19
N HIS A 100 1.35 9.64 11.00
CA HIS A 100 0.59 10.46 10.04
C HIS A 100 -0.74 9.87 9.59
N VAL A 101 -0.91 8.54 9.63
CA VAL A 101 -2.05 7.86 8.98
C VAL A 101 -3.04 7.24 9.98
N LEU A 102 -2.52 6.57 11.01
CA LEU A 102 -3.31 5.80 11.98
C LEU A 102 -3.69 6.63 13.22
N LEU A 103 -3.78 7.94 13.07
CA LEU A 103 -4.12 8.84 14.17
C LEU A 103 -5.59 8.67 14.61
N PRO A 104 -5.92 8.89 15.90
CA PRO A 104 -7.30 8.78 16.39
C PRO A 104 -8.28 9.65 15.60
N GLY A 105 -9.45 9.09 15.27
CA GLY A 105 -10.52 9.81 14.56
C GLY A 105 -10.33 9.93 13.05
N ARG A 106 -9.26 9.36 12.47
CA ARG A 106 -9.08 9.28 11.01
C ARG A 106 -9.92 8.13 10.40
N PRO A 107 -10.34 8.23 9.12
CA PRO A 107 -11.14 7.20 8.48
C PRO A 107 -10.30 5.94 8.17
N PRO A 108 -10.93 4.82 7.77
CA PRO A 108 -10.23 3.60 7.39
C PRO A 108 -9.14 3.83 6.34
N VAL A 109 -8.09 3.00 6.37
CA VAL A 109 -6.96 3.10 5.45
C VAL A 109 -6.88 1.90 4.51
N VAL A 110 -6.56 2.15 3.25
CA VAL A 110 -6.12 1.17 2.25
C VAL A 110 -4.67 1.45 1.89
N LEU A 111 -3.84 0.42 1.93
CA LEU A 111 -2.44 0.51 1.50
C LEU A 111 -2.28 -0.04 0.08
N VAL A 112 -1.49 0.65 -0.73
CA VAL A 112 -1.14 0.26 -2.10
C VAL A 112 0.37 0.26 -2.22
N GLY A 113 0.98 -0.93 -2.25
CA GLY A 113 2.41 -1.08 -2.48
C GLY A 113 2.71 -1.51 -3.91
N HIS A 114 3.75 -0.93 -4.53
CA HIS A 114 4.23 -1.33 -5.86
C HIS A 114 5.62 -1.95 -5.79
N SER A 115 5.83 -3.10 -6.44
CA SER A 115 7.13 -3.81 -6.48
C SER A 115 7.71 -4.00 -5.06
N ILE A 116 8.94 -3.56 -4.79
CA ILE A 116 9.54 -3.61 -3.44
C ILE A 116 8.70 -2.88 -2.39
N GLY A 117 7.94 -1.84 -2.77
CA GLY A 117 7.00 -1.15 -1.91
C GLY A 117 5.86 -2.04 -1.42
N ALA A 118 5.47 -3.07 -2.17
CA ALA A 118 4.50 -4.08 -1.71
C ALA A 118 5.08 -4.96 -0.60
N ALA A 119 6.35 -5.39 -0.73
CA ALA A 119 7.04 -6.14 0.32
C ALA A 119 7.20 -5.29 1.59
N MET A 120 7.61 -4.02 1.44
CA MET A 120 7.71 -3.08 2.56
C MET A 120 6.37 -2.88 3.27
N MET A 121 5.30 -2.71 2.50
CA MET A 121 3.93 -2.55 3.01
C MET A 121 3.50 -3.73 3.87
N VAL A 122 3.64 -4.96 3.36
CA VAL A 122 3.22 -6.17 4.08
C VAL A 122 4.02 -6.33 5.39
N GLN A 123 5.34 -6.13 5.34
CA GLN A 123 6.18 -6.20 6.54
C GLN A 123 5.85 -5.11 7.56
N ALA A 124 5.57 -3.89 7.11
CA ALA A 124 5.17 -2.79 7.98
C ALA A 124 3.84 -3.10 8.70
N VAL A 125 2.85 -3.66 7.99
CA VAL A 125 1.58 -4.09 8.62
C VAL A 125 1.84 -5.20 9.64
N ALA A 126 2.65 -6.21 9.31
CA ALA A 126 2.98 -7.27 10.26
C ALA A 126 3.69 -6.75 11.52
N GLN A 127 4.53 -5.71 11.42
CA GLN A 127 5.13 -5.03 12.57
C GLN A 127 4.12 -4.23 13.38
N LEU A 128 3.14 -3.61 12.74
CA LEU A 128 2.06 -2.88 13.41
C LEU A 128 1.12 -3.81 14.17
N ASP A 129 0.83 -4.99 13.61
CA ASP A 129 -0.05 -6.00 14.20
C ASP A 129 0.64 -6.82 15.31
N GLY A 130 1.91 -6.56 15.61
CA GLY A 130 2.68 -7.32 16.61
C GLY A 130 3.02 -8.75 16.16
N LEU A 131 2.88 -9.06 14.88
CA LEU A 131 3.22 -10.36 14.29
C LEU A 131 4.72 -10.53 14.04
N SER A 132 5.51 -9.50 14.34
CA SER A 132 6.97 -9.55 14.31
C SER A 132 7.47 -10.08 15.65
N GLY A 133 7.79 -11.37 15.71
CA GLY A 133 8.17 -12.04 16.95
C GLY A 133 9.38 -11.39 17.62
N GLU A 134 9.25 -11.08 18.91
CA GLU A 134 10.40 -10.90 19.78
C GLU A 134 10.94 -12.29 20.18
N GLY A 135 12.23 -12.54 19.88
CA GLY A 135 13.01 -13.63 20.47
C GLY A 135 13.25 -14.85 19.57
N GLY A 136 14.35 -14.84 18.80
CA GLY A 136 14.85 -16.05 18.15
C GLY A 136 15.98 -15.76 17.18
N ARG A 137 17.20 -16.18 17.55
CA ARG A 137 18.35 -16.32 16.66
C ARG A 137 17.91 -16.91 15.31
N ALA A 138 18.17 -16.20 14.22
CA ALA A 138 17.86 -16.68 12.88
C ALA A 138 18.57 -18.03 12.63
N PRO A 139 17.86 -19.09 12.21
CA PRO A 139 18.49 -20.15 11.45
C PRO A 139 18.72 -19.64 10.03
N GLU A 140 19.98 -19.68 9.61
CA GLU A 140 20.55 -19.30 8.30
C GLU A 140 20.02 -20.12 7.11
N GLU A 141 18.75 -20.56 7.10
CA GLU A 141 18.25 -21.50 6.08
C GLU A 141 16.96 -21.05 5.35
N GLY A 142 16.51 -19.80 5.53
CA GLY A 142 15.25 -19.31 4.94
C GLY A 142 15.35 -18.20 3.90
N LEU A 143 16.52 -17.57 3.73
CA LEU A 143 16.63 -16.32 2.96
C LEU A 143 16.99 -16.50 1.47
N GLU A 144 17.07 -17.73 0.95
CA GLU A 144 17.24 -17.97 -0.49
C GLU A 144 15.93 -17.86 -1.28
N ALA A 145 14.77 -17.96 -0.62
CA ALA A 145 13.47 -17.99 -1.30
C ALA A 145 12.92 -16.62 -1.73
N LEU A 146 13.58 -15.51 -1.33
CA LEU A 146 13.17 -14.14 -1.65
C LEU A 146 14.24 -13.38 -2.45
N ASN A 147 15.02 -14.09 -3.27
CA ASN A 147 15.92 -13.46 -4.23
C ASN A 147 15.12 -12.82 -5.39
N PRO A 148 15.16 -11.49 -5.59
CA PRO A 148 14.44 -10.83 -6.68
C PRO A 148 14.95 -11.21 -8.08
N LEU A 149 16.12 -11.83 -8.19
CA LEU A 149 16.70 -12.31 -9.45
C LEU A 149 16.18 -13.69 -9.89
N ALA A 150 15.39 -14.38 -9.05
CA ALA A 150 14.77 -15.65 -9.42
C ALA A 150 13.50 -15.49 -10.28
N PHE A 151 12.96 -14.26 -10.39
CA PHE A 151 11.88 -13.93 -11.33
C PHE A 151 12.47 -13.70 -12.74
N GLY A 152 13.10 -14.75 -13.27
CA GLY A 152 13.59 -14.79 -14.64
C GLY A 152 12.44 -14.68 -15.64
N LEU A 153 12.68 -13.91 -16.71
CA LEU A 153 11.83 -13.76 -17.89
C LEU A 153 11.28 -15.11 -18.38
N ALA A 154 10.02 -15.38 -18.07
CA ALA A 154 9.18 -16.28 -18.86
C ALA A 154 7.79 -15.66 -18.95
N ALA A 155 7.45 -15.19 -20.14
CA ALA A 155 6.08 -14.77 -20.46
C ALA A 155 5.17 -16.01 -20.33
N PRO A 156 4.11 -15.99 -19.49
CA PRO A 156 3.18 -17.10 -19.46
C PRO A 156 2.22 -16.98 -20.65
N ALA A 157 2.06 -18.08 -21.38
CA ALA A 157 0.97 -18.24 -22.34
C ALA A 157 -0.38 -18.08 -21.63
N LEU A 158 -1.32 -17.36 -22.25
CA LEU A 158 -2.68 -17.21 -21.73
C LEU A 158 -3.32 -18.60 -21.56
N THR A 159 -3.60 -18.98 -20.31
CA THR A 159 -4.57 -20.03 -19.97
C THR A 159 -5.62 -19.42 -19.05
N ALA A 160 -6.86 -19.84 -19.24
CA ALA A 160 -8.05 -19.18 -18.71
C ALA A 160 -8.09 -19.09 -17.18
N ALA A 161 -8.52 -17.93 -16.65
CA ALA A 161 -8.64 -17.65 -15.24
C ALA A 161 -9.73 -18.51 -14.55
N PRO A 162 -9.51 -19.03 -13.33
CA PRO A 162 -10.56 -19.65 -12.53
C PRO A 162 -11.52 -18.58 -11.96
N THR A 163 -12.79 -18.95 -11.83
CA THR A 163 -13.87 -18.08 -11.35
C THR A 163 -13.75 -17.76 -9.86
N ALA A 164 -14.13 -16.54 -9.49
CA ALA A 164 -13.93 -15.85 -8.21
C ALA A 164 -14.64 -16.42 -6.96
N ALA A 165 -14.93 -17.72 -6.89
CA ALA A 165 -15.66 -18.32 -5.76
C ALA A 165 -14.75 -18.91 -4.65
N ASP A 166 -13.46 -19.16 -4.91
CA ASP A 166 -12.63 -20.00 -4.03
C ASP A 166 -11.64 -19.25 -3.13
N ALA A 167 -11.61 -17.91 -3.13
CA ALA A 167 -10.60 -17.13 -2.41
C ALA A 167 -11.15 -16.24 -1.27
N LEU A 168 -12.16 -16.71 -0.53
CA LEU A 168 -12.71 -15.99 0.64
C LEU A 168 -12.33 -16.68 1.98
N PRO A 169 -11.71 -15.96 2.93
CA PRO A 169 -11.37 -16.50 4.26
C PRO A 169 -12.62 -16.92 5.05
N ALA A 170 -12.45 -17.97 5.87
CA ALA A 170 -13.54 -18.73 6.52
C ALA A 170 -14.50 -17.89 7.39
N ILE A 171 -14.08 -16.72 7.86
CA ILE A 171 -14.87 -15.85 8.73
C ILE A 171 -16.08 -15.21 8.02
N LEU A 172 -16.08 -15.14 6.68
CA LEU A 172 -17.17 -14.54 5.91
C LEU A 172 -18.25 -15.55 5.46
N LYS A 173 -18.04 -16.86 5.64
CA LYS A 173 -18.98 -17.90 5.18
C LYS A 173 -20.19 -18.13 6.10
N ALA A 174 -20.19 -17.55 7.31
CA ALA A 174 -21.22 -17.81 8.32
C ALA A 174 -22.42 -16.85 8.30
N GLN A 175 -22.50 -15.90 7.34
CA GLN A 175 -23.55 -14.85 7.35
C GLN A 175 -24.28 -14.64 6.02
N LEU A 176 -24.22 -15.59 5.07
CA LEU A 176 -24.97 -15.49 3.82
C LEU A 176 -26.20 -16.41 3.85
N PRO A 177 -27.41 -15.89 3.55
CA PRO A 177 -28.60 -16.74 3.41
C PRO A 177 -28.48 -17.63 2.16
N PRO A 178 -29.16 -18.80 2.13
CA PRO A 178 -29.08 -19.73 1.02
C PRO A 178 -29.60 -19.10 -0.28
N VAL A 179 -28.80 -19.19 -1.33
CA VAL A 179 -29.15 -18.70 -2.68
C VAL A 179 -30.17 -19.67 -3.30
N HIS A 180 -31.40 -19.19 -3.54
CA HIS A 180 -32.39 -19.91 -4.32
C HIS A 180 -32.12 -19.69 -5.81
N MET A 181 -31.75 -20.76 -6.52
CA MET A 181 -31.55 -20.74 -7.98
C MET A 181 -32.89 -20.89 -8.70
N PRO A 182 -33.24 -20.03 -9.68
CA PRO A 182 -34.44 -20.22 -10.49
C PRO A 182 -34.27 -21.40 -11.46
N PRO A 183 -35.38 -22.07 -11.86
CA PRO A 183 -35.31 -23.19 -12.79
C PRO A 183 -34.83 -22.75 -14.17
N GLY A 184 -33.91 -23.51 -14.74
CA GLY A 184 -33.32 -23.25 -16.05
C GLY A 184 -34.34 -23.38 -17.20
N PRO A 185 -34.05 -22.78 -18.37
CA PRO A 185 -34.96 -22.78 -19.50
C PRO A 185 -35.15 -24.19 -20.08
N PRO A 186 -36.34 -24.50 -20.64
CA PRO A 186 -36.61 -25.79 -21.26
C PRO A 186 -35.72 -25.97 -22.51
N ARG A 187 -35.20 -27.20 -22.66
CA ARG A 187 -34.40 -27.60 -23.81
C ARG A 187 -35.29 -27.86 -25.03
N PRO A 188 -34.78 -27.59 -26.26
CA PRO A 188 -35.53 -27.73 -27.50
C PRO A 188 -35.91 -29.17 -27.83
#